data_AF-I0KCG3-F1
#
_entry.id   AF-I0KCG3-F1
#
_cell.length_a   1.000
_cell.length_b   1.000
_cell.length_c   1.000
_cell.angle_alpha   90.00
_cell.angle_beta   90.00
_cell.angle_gamma   90.00
#
_symmetry.space_group_name_H-M   'P 1'
#
loop_
_entity.id
_entity.type
_entity.pdbx_description
1 polymer ?
#
loop_
_entity_poly.entity_id
_entity_poly.type
_entity_poly.pdbx_seq_one_letter_code
_entity_poly.pdbx_strand_id
1 'polypeptide(L)'
;MPTWFIGKIRYQQTDDSVAVDTQKDGSPEAPKLKTINETYLLDAVSYTDAEARLYRVVADNTPEFEITAIRPMRLSDVFHIEGGDNWYKCKTYYMTEDDKGRQKKVVSNMLINGANLREAHQRLADNLSTMLVPVEITDINLTPILEVVPYDALEPEIPANLKPLAQVQAEAEVNT
;
A
#
# COMPACT_ATOMS: atom_id res chain seq x y z
N MET A 1 12.92 5.37 9.27
CA MET A 1 11.69 5.89 8.62
C MET A 1 11.19 4.77 7.73
N PRO A 2 9.94 4.29 7.92
CA PRO A 2 9.36 3.29 7.04
C PRO A 2 9.43 3.82 5.61
N THR A 3 10.03 3.04 4.73
CA THR A 3 10.08 3.38 3.31
C THR A 3 8.99 2.57 2.62
N TRP A 4 7.85 3.20 2.40
CA TRP A 4 6.79 2.60 1.60
C TRP A 4 7.23 2.49 0.14
N PHE A 5 6.92 1.38 -0.51
CA PHE A 5 7.17 1.12 -1.92
C PHE A 5 5.87 0.84 -2.65
N ILE A 6 5.70 1.47 -3.80
CA ILE A 6 4.65 1.12 -4.75
C ILE A 6 5.22 0.04 -5.68
N GLY A 7 4.63 -1.15 -5.62
CA GLY A 7 4.81 -2.24 -6.56
C GLY A 7 3.71 -2.23 -7.61
N LYS A 8 4.06 -2.37 -8.89
CA LYS A 8 3.12 -2.53 -9.99
C LYS A 8 3.33 -3.87 -10.64
N ILE A 9 2.24 -4.60 -10.84
CA ILE A 9 2.25 -5.86 -11.57
C ILE A 9 1.38 -5.76 -12.81
N ARG A 10 1.67 -6.63 -13.77
CA ARG A 10 0.89 -6.83 -14.97
C ARG A 10 0.70 -8.32 -15.19
N TYR A 11 -0.49 -8.74 -15.55
CA TYR A 11 -0.76 -10.09 -16.00
C TYR A 11 -1.81 -10.09 -17.13
N GLN A 12 -1.91 -11.22 -17.82
CA GLN A 12 -2.88 -11.41 -18.91
C GLN A 12 -3.97 -12.36 -18.43
N GLN A 13 -5.22 -11.97 -18.64
CA GLN A 13 -6.38 -12.83 -18.39
C GLN A 13 -7.09 -13.10 -19.71
N THR A 14 -7.50 -14.34 -19.94
CA THR A 14 -8.35 -14.69 -21.09
C THR A 14 -9.72 -14.07 -20.89
N ASP A 15 -10.18 -13.28 -21.86
CA ASP A 15 -11.52 -12.73 -21.85
C ASP A 15 -12.51 -13.82 -22.30
N ASP A 16 -12.99 -14.61 -21.35
CA ASP A 16 -13.96 -15.70 -21.59
C ASP A 16 -15.37 -15.17 -21.94
N SER A 17 -15.60 -13.84 -21.94
CA SER A 17 -16.90 -13.24 -22.24
C SER A 17 -17.19 -13.12 -23.74
N VAL A 18 -16.18 -13.27 -24.61
CA VAL A 18 -16.39 -13.43 -26.05
C VAL A 18 -16.58 -14.91 -26.33
N ALA A 19 -17.74 -15.42 -25.91
CA ALA A 19 -18.20 -16.73 -26.32
C ALA A 19 -18.25 -16.76 -27.86
N VAL A 20 -17.31 -17.51 -28.45
CA VAL A 20 -17.44 -18.30 -29.68
C VAL A 20 -18.70 -17.96 -30.49
N ASP A 21 -18.72 -16.80 -31.15
CA ASP A 21 -19.63 -16.60 -32.28
C ASP A 21 -19.03 -17.46 -33.41
N THR A 22 -19.61 -18.64 -33.60
CA THR A 22 -19.24 -19.54 -34.69
C THR A 22 -19.57 -18.85 -36.01
N GLN A 23 -18.63 -18.06 -36.54
CA GLN A 23 -18.64 -17.70 -37.96
C GLN A 23 -18.16 -18.87 -38.80
N LYS A 24 -18.80 -18.99 -39.96
CA LYS A 24 -18.84 -20.12 -40.88
C LYS A 24 -17.57 -20.27 -41.74
N ASP A 25 -16.42 -19.83 -41.26
CA ASP A 25 -15.14 -19.89 -41.99
C ASP A 25 -14.03 -20.37 -41.03
N GLY A 26 -13.40 -21.49 -41.37
CA GLY A 26 -12.67 -22.40 -40.46
C GLY A 26 -11.31 -21.91 -39.96
N SER A 27 -11.24 -20.70 -39.40
CA SER A 27 -10.05 -20.17 -38.73
C SER A 27 -10.33 -20.00 -37.22
N PRO A 28 -9.59 -20.66 -36.31
CA PRO A 28 -9.75 -20.41 -34.88
C PRO A 28 -9.23 -19.01 -34.56
N GLU A 29 -10.12 -18.06 -34.24
CA GLU A 29 -9.73 -16.78 -33.66
C GLU A 29 -9.08 -17.03 -32.30
N ALA A 30 -7.86 -16.52 -32.11
CA ALA A 30 -7.15 -16.65 -30.85
C ALA A 30 -7.95 -15.97 -29.71
N PRO A 31 -8.00 -16.56 -28.51
CA PRO A 31 -8.68 -15.94 -27.37
C PRO A 31 -8.11 -14.55 -27.14
N LYS A 32 -9.00 -13.56 -27.00
CA LYS A 32 -8.62 -12.17 -26.79
C LYS A 32 -8.07 -12.02 -25.37
N LEU A 33 -6.75 -11.83 -25.26
CA LEU A 33 -6.07 -11.64 -23.99
C LEU A 33 -6.23 -10.19 -23.53
N LYS A 34 -6.73 -9.99 -22.30
CA LYS A 34 -6.83 -8.68 -21.67
C LYS A 34 -5.69 -8.49 -20.68
N THR A 35 -4.94 -7.42 -20.86
CA THR A 35 -3.88 -7.03 -19.93
C THR A 35 -4.47 -6.28 -18.73
N ILE A 36 -4.25 -6.82 -17.53
CA ILE A 36 -4.62 -6.19 -16.26
C ILE A 36 -3.36 -5.63 -15.62
N ASN A 37 -3.46 -4.44 -15.02
CA ASN A 37 -2.39 -3.84 -14.24
C ASN A 37 -2.90 -3.55 -12.84
N GLU A 38 -2.17 -4.02 -11.83
CA GLU A 38 -2.50 -3.82 -10.42
C GLU A 38 -1.36 -3.09 -9.71
N THR A 39 -1.71 -2.37 -8.65
CA THR A 39 -0.76 -1.61 -7.86
C THR A 39 -0.91 -1.95 -6.39
N TYR A 40 0.19 -2.27 -5.73
CA TYR A 40 0.27 -2.63 -4.33
C TYR A 40 1.20 -1.65 -3.61
N LEU A 41 0.92 -1.36 -2.35
CA LEU A 41 1.83 -0.60 -1.50
C LEU A 41 2.41 -1.53 -0.43
N LEU A 42 3.73 -1.53 -0.28
CA LEU A 42 4.44 -2.42 0.62
C LEU A 42 5.34 -1.61 1.53
N ASP A 43 5.36 -1.92 2.81
CA ASP A 43 6.41 -1.43 3.70
C ASP A 43 7.65 -2.30 3.54
N ALA A 44 8.79 -1.75 3.14
CA ALA A 44 9.99 -2.54 2.94
C ALA A 44 11.24 -1.72 3.26
N VAL A 45 12.36 -2.41 3.46
CA VAL A 45 13.64 -1.74 3.79
C VAL A 45 14.50 -1.46 2.55
N SER A 46 14.28 -2.18 1.44
CA SER A 46 15.04 -2.04 0.20
C SER A 46 14.23 -2.44 -1.03
N TYR A 47 14.70 -2.11 -2.23
CA TYR A 47 14.03 -2.51 -3.48
C TYR A 47 13.93 -4.03 -3.63
N THR A 48 14.99 -4.76 -3.30
CA THR A 48 15.02 -6.23 -3.38
C THR A 48 14.06 -6.85 -2.36
N ASP A 49 13.98 -6.28 -1.16
CA ASP A 49 13.02 -6.70 -0.14
C ASP A 49 11.57 -6.42 -0.58
N ALA A 50 11.31 -5.22 -1.12
CA ALA A 50 10.00 -4.87 -1.67
C ALA A 50 9.57 -5.80 -2.80
N GLU A 51 10.50 -6.19 -3.68
CA GLU A 51 10.23 -7.13 -4.77
C GLU A 51 9.88 -8.53 -4.26
N ALA A 52 10.65 -9.06 -3.32
CA ALA A 52 10.39 -10.35 -2.72
C ALA A 52 9.04 -10.38 -1.98
N ARG A 53 8.71 -9.31 -1.25
CA ARG A 53 7.42 -9.17 -0.55
C ARG A 53 6.26 -9.07 -1.53
N LEU A 54 6.39 -8.27 -2.59
CA LEU A 54 5.39 -8.17 -3.65
C LEU A 54 5.14 -9.52 -4.32
N TYR A 55 6.21 -10.25 -4.61
CA TYR A 55 6.09 -11.55 -5.24
C TYR A 55 5.28 -12.53 -4.38
N ARG A 56 5.51 -12.56 -3.05
CA ARG A 56 4.78 -13.43 -2.13
C ARG A 56 3.28 -13.11 -2.08
N VAL A 57 2.93 -11.83 -1.95
CA VAL A 57 1.53 -11.39 -1.83
C VAL A 57 0.75 -11.71 -3.10
N VAL A 58 1.39 -11.52 -4.26
CA VAL A 58 0.72 -11.69 -5.55
C VAL A 58 0.68 -13.16 -5.97
N ALA A 59 1.71 -13.94 -5.65
CA ALA A 59 1.79 -15.36 -6.04
C ALA A 59 0.60 -16.20 -5.54
N ASP A 60 0.01 -15.83 -4.41
CA ASP A 60 -1.16 -16.51 -3.86
C ASP A 60 -2.43 -16.27 -4.70
N ASN A 61 -2.56 -15.09 -5.31
CA ASN A 61 -3.74 -14.70 -6.08
C ASN A 61 -3.57 -14.94 -7.59
N THR A 62 -2.39 -14.67 -8.13
CA THR A 62 -2.09 -14.72 -9.56
C THR A 62 -0.78 -15.48 -9.78
N PRO A 63 -0.81 -16.70 -10.36
CA PRO A 63 0.40 -17.52 -10.51
C PRO A 63 1.34 -17.03 -11.63
N GLU A 64 0.82 -16.32 -12.64
CA GLU A 64 1.61 -15.81 -13.76
C GLU A 64 1.45 -14.29 -13.89
N PHE A 65 2.44 -13.55 -13.40
CA PHE A 65 2.49 -12.09 -13.46
C PHE A 65 3.91 -11.59 -13.67
N GLU A 66 4.02 -10.37 -14.19
CA GLU A 66 5.26 -9.64 -14.35
C GLU A 66 5.25 -8.39 -13.44
N ILE A 67 6.30 -8.22 -12.63
CA ILE A 67 6.51 -6.99 -11.88
C ILE A 67 6.99 -5.92 -12.85
N THR A 68 6.15 -4.91 -13.09
CA THR A 68 6.43 -3.87 -14.09
C THR A 68 7.27 -2.72 -13.52
N ALA A 69 7.08 -2.38 -12.24
CA ALA A 69 7.83 -1.32 -11.59
C ALA A 69 7.75 -1.40 -10.07
N ILE A 70 8.85 -1.07 -9.39
CA ILE A 70 8.89 -0.83 -7.94
C ILE A 70 9.47 0.56 -7.71
N ARG A 71 8.78 1.39 -6.93
CA ARG A 71 9.20 2.77 -6.66
C ARG A 71 8.97 3.15 -5.21
N PRO A 72 9.91 3.86 -4.55
CA PRO A 72 9.69 4.36 -3.21
C PRO A 72 8.64 5.47 -3.23
N MET A 73 7.74 5.45 -2.26
CA MET A 73 6.74 6.47 -2.01
C MET A 73 6.97 7.07 -0.62
N ARG A 74 7.17 8.39 -0.57
CA ARG A 74 7.28 9.10 0.70
C ARG A 74 5.88 9.35 1.26
N LEU A 75 5.47 8.45 2.15
CA LEU A 75 4.31 8.59 2.99
C LEU A 75 4.78 8.86 4.42
N SER A 76 4.16 9.84 5.04
CA SER A 76 4.40 10.16 6.44
C SER A 76 3.63 9.22 7.34
N ASP A 77 2.43 8.83 6.92
CA ASP A 77 1.56 7.93 7.67
C ASP A 77 0.60 7.16 6.72
N VAL A 78 0.18 5.98 7.17
CA VAL A 78 -0.79 5.12 6.46
C VAL A 78 -1.82 4.62 7.45
N PHE A 79 -3.04 5.10 7.29
CA PHE A 79 -4.16 4.76 8.15
C PHE A 79 -5.01 3.67 7.50
N HIS A 80 -4.98 2.48 8.10
CA HIS A 80 -5.87 1.38 7.75
C HIS A 80 -7.00 1.28 8.78
N ILE A 81 -8.23 1.47 8.32
CA ILE A 81 -9.45 1.47 9.12
C ILE A 81 -10.42 0.49 8.48
N GLU A 82 -11.03 -0.38 9.26
CA GLU A 82 -11.97 -1.38 8.75
C GLU A 82 -13.12 -0.75 7.92
N GLY A 83 -13.57 -1.48 6.89
CA GLY A 83 -14.70 -1.07 6.04
C GLY A 83 -14.36 -0.10 4.91
N GLY A 84 -13.09 0.06 4.53
CA GLY A 84 -12.68 0.85 3.38
C GLY A 84 -11.87 0.03 2.36
N ASP A 85 -12.44 -0.17 1.17
CA ASP A 85 -11.78 -0.90 0.07
C ASP A 85 -10.93 0.02 -0.82
N ASN A 86 -11.25 1.33 -0.84
CA ASN A 86 -10.57 2.31 -1.68
C ASN A 86 -9.50 3.07 -0.91
N TRP A 87 -8.34 3.25 -1.53
CA TRP A 87 -7.21 3.98 -0.96
C TRP A 87 -7.13 5.42 -1.50
N TYR A 88 -7.11 6.39 -0.59
CA TYR A 88 -7.03 7.81 -0.89
C TYR A 88 -5.72 8.41 -0.42
N LYS A 89 -4.98 9.02 -1.35
CA LYS A 89 -3.78 9.80 -1.05
C LYS A 89 -4.18 11.20 -0.65
N CYS A 90 -3.78 11.59 0.54
CA CYS A 90 -4.08 12.89 1.11
C CYS A 90 -2.79 13.68 1.25
N LYS A 91 -2.78 14.91 0.73
CA LYS A 91 -1.69 15.85 0.94
C LYS A 91 -2.12 16.88 1.96
N THR A 92 -1.37 16.97 3.04
CA THR A 92 -1.60 17.91 4.12
C THR A 92 -0.38 18.81 4.29
N TYR A 93 -0.57 19.96 4.93
CA TYR A 93 0.55 20.75 5.40
C TYR A 93 0.23 21.35 6.75
N TYR A 94 1.27 21.61 7.51
CA TYR A 94 1.19 22.42 8.71
C TYR A 94 2.30 23.46 8.70
N MET A 95 2.07 24.55 9.43
CA MET A 95 3.07 25.59 9.64
C MET A 95 3.73 25.35 10.99
N THR A 96 5.06 25.25 10.99
CA THR A 96 5.86 25.19 12.22
C THR A 96 6.75 26.42 12.30
N GLU A 97 7.02 26.89 13.50
CA GLU A 97 8.01 27.94 13.73
C GLU A 97 9.34 27.28 14.12
N ASP A 98 10.44 27.76 13.53
CA ASP A 98 11.80 27.40 13.94
C ASP A 98 12.23 28.26 15.14
N ASP A 99 13.29 27.88 15.87
CA ASP A 99 13.83 28.59 17.05
C ASP A 99 14.18 30.08 16.78
N LYS A 100 14.20 30.47 15.51
CA LYS A 100 14.47 31.83 15.01
C LYS A 100 13.22 32.61 14.60
N GLY A 101 12.02 32.14 14.94
CA GLY A 101 10.75 32.81 14.61
C GLY A 101 10.37 32.72 13.12
N ARG A 102 10.98 31.79 12.36
CA ARG A 102 10.71 31.62 10.93
C ARG A 102 9.65 30.55 10.73
N GLN A 103 8.57 30.91 10.04
CA GLN A 103 7.54 29.96 9.65
C GLN A 103 8.06 29.04 8.53
N LYS A 104 7.96 27.74 8.74
CA LYS A 104 8.29 26.69 7.79
C LYS A 104 7.02 25.91 7.47
N LYS A 105 6.69 25.83 6.18
CA LYS A 105 5.64 24.95 5.67
C LYS A 105 6.19 23.52 5.59
N VAL A 106 5.62 22.61 6.35
CA VAL A 106 5.93 21.18 6.25
C VAL A 106 4.78 20.50 5.50
N VAL A 107 5.09 19.91 4.36
CA VAL A 107 4.13 19.16 3.55
C VAL A 107 4.28 17.68 3.88
N SER A 108 3.15 17.04 4.13
CA SER A 108 3.04 15.64 4.51
C SER A 108 2.13 14.93 3.50
N ASN A 109 2.49 13.72 3.10
CA ASN A 109 1.62 12.86 2.29
C ASN A 109 1.19 11.70 3.16
N MET A 110 -0.12 11.48 3.27
CA MET A 110 -0.70 10.39 4.04
C MET A 110 -1.55 9.53 3.09
N LEU A 111 -1.75 8.28 3.48
CA LEU A 111 -2.67 7.38 2.79
C LEU A 111 -3.75 6.93 3.79
N ILE A 112 -5.01 6.94 3.37
CA ILE A 112 -6.14 6.50 4.20
C ILE A 112 -7.09 5.66 3.36
N ASN A 113 -7.66 4.61 3.93
CA ASN A 113 -8.72 3.86 3.28
C ASN A 113 -10.13 4.32 3.72
N GLY A 114 -11.08 4.20 2.80
CA GLY A 114 -12.48 4.52 3.06
C GLY A 114 -13.38 4.00 1.94
N ALA A 115 -14.68 3.90 2.18
CA ALA A 115 -15.61 3.49 1.13
C ALA A 115 -15.79 4.61 0.09
N ASN A 116 -15.87 5.86 0.57
CA ASN A 116 -16.13 7.05 -0.24
C ASN A 116 -15.20 8.22 0.12
N LEU A 117 -15.03 9.18 -0.81
CA LEU A 117 -14.21 10.38 -0.59
C LEU A 117 -14.62 11.19 0.66
N ARG A 118 -15.94 11.32 0.90
CA ARG A 118 -16.47 12.02 2.07
C ARG A 118 -16.03 11.37 3.38
N GLU A 119 -16.09 10.04 3.42
CA GLU A 119 -15.72 9.26 4.59
C GLU A 119 -14.21 9.33 4.83
N ALA A 120 -13.41 9.17 3.78
CA ALA A 120 -11.96 9.34 3.85
C ALA A 120 -11.58 10.74 4.38
N HIS A 121 -12.26 11.80 3.92
CA HIS A 121 -12.05 13.15 4.43
C HIS A 121 -12.42 13.27 5.92
N GLN A 122 -13.57 12.74 6.34
CA GLN A 122 -14.00 12.80 7.73
C GLN A 122 -13.01 12.08 8.64
N ARG A 123 -12.66 10.83 8.30
CA ARG A 123 -11.70 10.02 9.05
C ARG A 123 -10.34 10.72 9.15
N LEU A 124 -9.87 11.34 8.06
CA LEU A 124 -8.64 12.13 8.08
C LEU A 124 -8.76 13.35 8.98
N ALA A 125 -9.86 14.11 8.89
CA ALA A 125 -10.08 15.29 9.71
C ALA A 125 -10.13 14.95 11.21
N ASP A 126 -10.78 13.84 11.57
CA ASP A 126 -10.83 13.36 12.95
C ASP A 126 -9.42 13.01 13.47
N ASN A 127 -8.61 12.34 12.64
CA ASN A 127 -7.23 11.99 12.99
C ASN A 127 -6.36 13.26 13.17
N LEU A 128 -6.48 14.21 12.25
CA LEU A 128 -5.75 15.49 12.30
C LEU A 128 -6.18 16.37 13.47
N SER A 129 -7.43 16.28 13.93
CA SER A 129 -7.92 17.04 15.09
C SER A 129 -7.22 16.67 16.40
N THR A 130 -6.61 15.49 16.46
CA THR A 130 -5.81 15.03 17.62
C THR A 130 -4.42 15.68 17.64
N MET A 131 -3.97 16.26 16.52
CA MET A 131 -2.68 16.94 16.47
C MET A 131 -2.76 18.33 17.12
N LEU A 132 -1.75 18.65 17.92
CA LEU A 132 -1.62 19.96 18.59
C LEU A 132 -1.41 21.12 17.62
N VAL A 133 -0.99 20.83 16.39
CA VAL A 133 -0.69 21.82 15.36
C VAL A 133 -1.83 21.83 14.34
N PRO A 134 -2.32 23.01 13.92
CA PRO A 134 -3.33 23.09 12.86
C PRO A 134 -2.77 22.54 11.55
N VAL A 135 -3.31 21.41 11.12
CA VAL A 135 -2.99 20.76 9.85
C VAL A 135 -4.09 21.06 8.84
N GLU A 136 -3.70 21.58 7.69
CA GLU A 136 -4.61 21.88 6.58
C GLU A 136 -4.53 20.78 5.53
N ILE A 137 -5.69 20.32 5.05
CA ILE A 137 -5.79 19.34 3.96
C ILE A 137 -5.82 20.11 2.63
N THR A 138 -4.83 19.88 1.78
CA THR A 138 -4.78 20.52 0.45
C THR A 138 -5.48 19.74 -0.63
N ASP A 139 -5.41 18.42 -0.58
CA ASP A 139 -5.73 17.58 -1.73
C ASP A 139 -5.99 16.15 -1.27
N ILE A 140 -7.05 15.54 -1.81
CA ILE A 140 -7.41 14.14 -1.56
C ILE A 140 -7.70 13.51 -2.93
N ASN A 141 -6.90 12.51 -3.30
CA ASN A 141 -7.02 11.83 -4.58
C ASN A 141 -7.20 10.33 -4.39
N LEU A 142 -8.14 9.75 -5.14
CA LEU A 142 -8.27 8.29 -5.25
C LEU A 142 -7.02 7.72 -5.91
N THR A 143 -6.49 6.64 -5.35
CA THR A 143 -5.32 5.95 -5.89
C THR A 143 -5.72 4.61 -6.52
N PRO A 144 -4.96 4.11 -7.50
CA PRO A 144 -5.16 2.78 -8.06
C PRO A 144 -4.55 1.68 -7.18
N ILE A 145 -4.23 1.97 -5.92
CA ILE A 145 -3.67 0.98 -4.98
C ILE A 145 -4.80 0.03 -4.61
N LEU A 146 -4.56 -1.27 -4.80
CA LEU A 146 -5.50 -2.33 -4.46
C LEU A 146 -5.38 -2.69 -2.98
N GLU A 147 -4.16 -2.92 -2.51
CA GLU A 147 -3.88 -3.35 -1.15
C GLU A 147 -2.60 -2.71 -0.59
N VAL A 148 -2.60 -2.52 0.73
CA VAL A 148 -1.44 -2.07 1.51
C VAL A 148 -0.97 -3.23 2.37
N VAL A 149 0.32 -3.54 2.28
CA VAL A 149 0.98 -4.64 2.97
C VAL A 149 1.96 -4.08 4.00
N PRO A 150 1.57 -4.04 5.29
CA PRO A 150 2.45 -3.61 6.38
C PRO A 150 3.70 -4.50 6.49
N TYR A 151 4.71 -4.03 7.23
CA TYR A 151 5.94 -4.80 7.42
C TYR A 151 5.72 -6.11 8.20
N ASP A 152 4.78 -6.12 9.13
CA ASP A 152 4.56 -7.28 10.00
C ASP A 152 3.67 -8.36 9.36
N ALA A 153 2.99 -8.03 8.26
CA ALA A 153 2.03 -8.93 7.61
C ALA A 153 2.66 -10.15 6.92
N LEU A 154 3.98 -10.14 6.70
CA LEU A 154 4.71 -11.19 5.98
C LEU A 154 5.94 -11.69 6.76
N GLU A 155 5.98 -11.48 8.09
CA GLU A 155 7.08 -12.04 8.87
C GLU A 155 7.11 -13.57 8.70
N PRO A 156 8.25 -14.15 8.28
CA PRO A 156 8.37 -15.58 8.15
C PRO A 156 8.14 -16.22 9.51
N GLU A 157 7.30 -17.25 9.58
CA GLU A 157 7.08 -17.99 10.82
C GLU A 157 8.43 -18.38 11.44
N ILE A 158 8.61 -17.99 12.70
CA ILE A 158 9.84 -18.24 13.42
C ILE A 158 10.06 -19.76 13.44
N PRO A 159 11.18 -20.28 12.91
CA PRO A 159 11.47 -21.70 12.99
C PRO A 159 11.41 -22.14 14.46
N ALA A 160 10.79 -23.29 14.75
CA ALA A 160 10.53 -23.77 16.12
C ALA A 160 11.77 -23.83 17.06
N ASN A 161 12.97 -23.71 16.49
CA ASN A 161 14.25 -23.72 17.21
C ASN A 161 14.72 -22.33 17.68
N LEU A 162 14.01 -21.25 17.33
CA LEU A 162 14.37 -19.88 17.68
C LEU A 162 13.28 -19.24 18.55
N LYS A 163 13.69 -18.55 19.62
CA LYS A 163 12.79 -17.77 20.47
C LYS A 163 12.74 -16.31 19.99
N PRO A 164 11.57 -15.64 20.03
CA PRO A 164 11.46 -14.23 19.67
C PRO A 164 12.39 -13.36 20.52
N LEU A 165 13.07 -12.40 19.89
CA LEU A 165 13.98 -11.47 20.59
C LEU A 165 13.23 -10.67 21.68
N ALA A 166 11.98 -10.29 21.42
CA ALA A 166 11.13 -9.61 22.39
C ALA A 166 10.93 -10.40 23.69
N GLN A 167 10.81 -11.73 23.59
CA GLN A 167 10.68 -12.61 24.76
C GLN A 167 11.99 -12.70 25.54
N VAL A 168 13.13 -12.83 24.85
CA VAL A 168 14.46 -12.89 25.49
C VAL A 168 14.81 -11.58 26.18
N GLN A 169 14.45 -10.44 25.60
CA GLN A 169 14.68 -9.11 26.20
C GLN A 169 13.80 -8.88 27.43
N ALA A 170 12.52 -9.25 27.38
CA ALA A 170 11.64 -9.18 28.54
C ALA A 170 12.09 -10.10 29.69
N GLU A 171 12.57 -11.31 29.38
CA GLU A 171 13.14 -12.23 30.38
C GLU A 171 14.44 -11.68 31.02
N ALA A 172 15.23 -10.88 30.29
CA ALA A 172 16.45 -10.26 30.81
C ALA A 172 16.16 -9.04 31.71
N GLU A 173 15.13 -8.24 31.40
CA GLU A 173 14.74 -7.07 32.20
C GLU A 173 14.03 -7.46 33.51
N VAL A 174 13.31 -8.58 33.54
CA VAL A 174 12.65 -9.08 34.77
C VAL A 174 13.65 -9.69 35.75
N ASN A 175 14.84 -10.05 35.29
CA ASN A 175 15.87 -10.72 36.10
C ASN A 175 17.05 -9.80 36.49
N THR A 176 16.88 -8.47 36.35
CA THR A 176 17.82 -7.44 36.81
C THR A 176 17.12 -6.53 37.82
#